data_AF-A0A7C6TWP9-F1
#
_entry.id   AF-A0A7C6TWP9-F1
#
_cell.length_a   1.000
_cell.length_b   1.000
_cell.length_c   1.000
_cell.angle_alpha   90.00
_cell.angle_beta   90.00
_cell.angle_gamma   90.00
#
_symmetry.space_group_name_H-M   'P 1'
#
loop_
_entity.id
_entity.type
_entity.pdbx_description
1 polymer ?
#
loop_
_entity_poly.entity_id
_entity_poly.type
_entity_poly.pdbx_seq_one_letter_code
_entity_poly.pdbx_strand_id
1 'polypeptide(L)'
;ISNGYYLHDVTGKPTLWGNWSLDYFNGRGYEDTSVNCTELLSHMKVTAYITGEQRFIDEYHHLAYELGYADLCATYLERKEPTINYSDEELVYLSYLPLVLLEEDPVLREKYKKGMAEWWINIRRELNPLWTYIYKLIDPETDYDMEGCEWTLRRLPLDLIYYNSDVSSRADIVHEEALDRFGKENIKNLLAPDERRTMKWNTNPFELYSPANGTRQEAGTIFTLPYWLGRYHGFLIEE
;
A
#
# COMPACT_ATOMS: atom_id res chain seq x y z
N ILE A 1 -12.32 11.38 16.26
CA ILE A 1 -12.33 12.79 16.71
C ILE A 1 -12.45 12.88 18.23
N SER A 2 -13.58 12.54 18.85
CA SER A 2 -13.81 12.71 20.31
C SER A 2 -12.80 11.99 21.22
N ASN A 3 -12.17 10.91 20.74
CA ASN A 3 -11.13 10.17 21.45
C ASN A 3 -9.71 10.64 21.06
N GLY A 4 -9.51 11.88 20.62
CA GLY A 4 -8.18 12.44 20.31
C GLY A 4 -7.42 11.72 19.19
N TYR A 5 -8.15 11.18 18.21
CA TYR A 5 -7.62 10.36 17.10
C TYR A 5 -6.96 9.04 17.53
N TYR A 6 -7.51 8.42 18.57
CA TYR A 6 -7.19 7.04 18.93
C TYR A 6 -8.36 6.12 18.58
N LEU A 7 -8.06 4.94 18.05
CA LEU A 7 -8.99 3.82 18.01
C LEU A 7 -8.99 3.16 19.38
N HIS A 8 -10.10 3.26 20.09
CA HIS A 8 -10.30 2.58 21.36
C HIS A 8 -10.90 1.19 21.13
N ASP A 9 -10.36 0.17 21.80
CA ASP A 9 -10.86 -1.19 21.70
C ASP A 9 -12.06 -1.45 22.62
N VAL A 10 -12.48 -2.71 22.72
CA VAL A 10 -13.60 -3.15 23.58
C VAL A 10 -13.38 -2.88 25.07
N THR A 11 -12.15 -2.57 25.49
CA THR A 11 -11.79 -2.19 26.87
C THR A 11 -11.87 -0.69 27.10
N GLY A 12 -12.18 0.11 26.07
CA GLY A 12 -12.23 1.57 26.12
C GLY A 12 -10.85 2.22 26.15
N LYS A 13 -9.77 1.45 25.96
CA LYS A 13 -8.38 1.92 25.93
C LYS A 13 -7.88 2.05 24.49
N PRO A 14 -6.90 2.93 24.21
CA PRO A 14 -6.25 2.99 22.93
C PRO A 14 -5.65 1.65 22.50
N THR A 15 -5.86 1.29 21.24
CA THR A 15 -5.09 0.23 20.59
C THR A 15 -3.63 0.65 20.40
N LEU A 16 -2.76 -0.33 20.17
CA LEU A 16 -1.33 -0.04 19.97
C LEU A 16 -1.06 0.76 18.69
N TRP A 17 -1.71 0.36 17.59
CA TRP A 17 -1.41 0.86 16.24
C TRP A 17 -2.49 1.80 15.67
N GLY A 18 -3.72 1.74 16.17
CA GLY A 18 -4.77 2.69 15.79
C GLY A 18 -4.59 4.01 16.54
N ASN A 19 -3.53 4.75 16.20
CA ASN A 19 -3.17 6.02 16.81
C ASN A 19 -2.72 7.00 15.74
N TRP A 20 -3.50 8.05 15.56
CA TRP A 20 -3.30 9.07 14.53
C TRP A 20 -3.04 10.45 15.13
N SER A 21 -2.52 10.51 16.37
CA SER A 21 -2.26 11.78 17.05
C SER A 21 -0.85 12.32 16.76
N LEU A 22 -0.70 13.65 16.80
CA LEU A 22 0.62 14.29 16.65
C LEU A 22 1.63 13.85 17.73
N ASP A 23 1.17 13.59 18.96
CA ASP A 23 2.04 13.09 20.04
C ASP A 23 2.65 11.72 19.70
N TYR A 24 1.90 10.86 19.01
CA TYR A 24 2.40 9.58 18.52
C TYR A 24 3.45 9.77 17.44
N PHE A 25 3.15 10.62 16.45
CA PHE A 25 4.03 10.92 15.32
C PHE A 25 5.33 11.64 15.75
N ASN A 26 5.28 12.41 16.84
CA ASN A 26 6.46 13.07 17.40
C ASN A 26 7.21 12.21 18.43
N GLY A 27 6.80 10.95 18.61
CA GLY A 27 7.37 10.03 19.56
C GLY A 27 7.59 8.64 18.95
N ARG A 28 6.97 7.63 19.56
CA ARG A 28 7.18 6.23 19.20
C ARG A 28 6.65 5.82 17.82
N GLY A 29 5.77 6.62 17.23
CA GLY A 29 5.15 6.39 15.93
C GLY A 29 5.75 7.26 14.83
N TYR A 30 6.99 7.73 15.01
CA TYR A 30 7.66 8.62 14.07
C TYR A 30 7.62 8.09 12.64
N GLU A 31 7.86 6.80 12.47
CA GLU A 31 7.91 6.17 11.14
C GLU A 31 6.53 5.89 10.55
N ASP A 32 5.53 5.67 11.40
CA ASP A 32 4.15 5.40 10.99
C ASP A 32 3.47 6.67 10.43
N THR A 33 4.09 7.85 10.59
CA THR A 33 3.51 9.15 10.28
C THR A 33 2.85 9.21 8.90
N SER A 34 3.56 8.82 7.83
CA SER A 34 3.03 8.94 6.46
C SER A 34 1.80 8.06 6.25
N VAL A 35 1.85 6.81 6.73
CA VAL A 35 0.75 5.85 6.62
C VAL A 35 -0.45 6.33 7.41
N ASN A 36 -0.24 6.62 8.71
CA ASN A 36 -1.30 6.99 9.63
C ASN A 36 -1.97 8.32 9.22
N CYS A 37 -1.21 9.33 8.77
CA CYS A 37 -1.80 10.56 8.23
C CYS A 37 -2.71 10.27 7.03
N THR A 38 -2.25 9.41 6.12
CA THR A 38 -3.03 9.00 4.94
C THR A 38 -4.31 8.27 5.33
N GLU A 39 -4.23 7.32 6.27
CA GLU A 39 -5.40 6.60 6.80
C GLU A 39 -6.45 7.53 7.39
N LEU A 40 -6.05 8.43 8.30
CA LEU A 40 -7.00 9.31 8.99
C LEU A 40 -7.67 10.27 8.00
N LEU A 41 -6.90 10.84 7.08
CA LEU A 41 -7.45 11.69 6.02
C LEU A 41 -8.43 10.92 5.14
N SER A 42 -8.08 9.68 4.75
CA SER A 42 -8.95 8.80 3.97
C SER A 42 -10.26 8.51 4.70
N HIS A 43 -10.20 8.13 5.98
CA HIS A 43 -11.37 7.89 6.81
C HIS A 43 -12.28 9.13 6.89
N MET A 44 -11.71 10.32 7.10
CA MET A 44 -12.51 11.56 7.17
C MET A 44 -13.13 11.90 5.83
N LYS A 45 -12.38 11.79 4.73
CA LYS A 45 -12.88 12.07 3.37
C LYS A 45 -14.02 11.13 2.98
N VAL A 46 -13.86 9.83 3.23
CA VAL A 46 -14.91 8.83 2.97
C VAL A 46 -16.13 9.09 3.84
N THR A 47 -15.94 9.38 5.13
CA THR A 47 -17.06 9.67 6.04
C THR A 47 -17.81 10.92 5.60
N ALA A 48 -17.11 11.99 5.24
CA ALA A 48 -17.69 13.21 4.70
C ALA A 48 -18.48 12.94 3.40
N TYR A 49 -17.92 12.16 2.49
CA TYR A 49 -18.57 11.78 1.22
C TYR A 49 -19.86 10.98 1.45
N ILE A 50 -19.85 9.99 2.35
CA ILE A 50 -21.01 9.14 2.62
C ILE A 50 -22.12 9.88 3.38
N THR A 51 -21.75 10.68 4.38
CA THR A 51 -22.71 11.28 5.31
C THR A 51 -23.17 12.67 4.90
N GLY A 52 -22.34 13.43 4.18
CA GLY A 52 -22.57 14.84 3.89
C GLY A 52 -22.53 15.76 5.11
N GLU A 53 -22.12 15.27 6.29
CA GLU A 53 -22.11 16.08 7.50
C GLU A 53 -20.92 17.06 7.52
N GLN A 54 -21.23 18.35 7.67
CA GLN A 54 -20.23 19.44 7.65
C GLN A 54 -19.09 19.23 8.65
N ARG A 55 -19.37 18.64 9.82
CA ARG A 55 -18.34 18.37 10.84
C ARG A 55 -17.17 17.53 10.33
N PHE A 56 -17.41 16.58 9.42
CA PHE A 56 -16.35 15.73 8.87
C PHE A 56 -15.58 16.42 7.74
N ILE A 57 -16.25 17.31 7.01
CA ILE A 57 -15.62 18.16 6.00
C ILE A 57 -14.67 19.15 6.69
N ASP A 58 -15.15 19.83 7.73
CA ASP A 58 -14.36 20.78 8.51
C ASP A 58 -13.16 20.08 9.16
N GLU A 59 -13.39 18.90 9.76
CA GLU A 59 -12.33 18.11 10.38
C GLU A 59 -11.27 17.64 9.37
N TYR A 60 -11.70 17.20 8.18
CA TYR A 60 -10.79 16.82 7.11
C TYR A 60 -9.87 17.98 6.72
N HIS A 61 -10.43 19.19 6.54
CA HIS A 61 -9.64 20.37 6.22
C HIS A 61 -8.74 20.81 7.37
N HIS A 62 -9.22 20.75 8.62
CA HIS A 62 -8.42 21.03 9.81
C HIS A 62 -7.20 20.09 9.88
N LEU A 63 -7.39 18.78 9.74
CA LEU A 63 -6.30 17.80 9.70
C LEU A 63 -5.33 18.07 8.55
N ALA A 64 -5.87 18.23 7.33
CA ALA A 64 -5.07 18.34 6.11
C ALA A 64 -4.21 19.62 6.09
N TYR A 65 -4.78 20.76 6.47
CA TYR A 65 -4.13 22.07 6.35
C TYR A 65 -3.59 22.60 7.67
N GLU A 66 -4.40 22.64 8.72
CA GLU A 66 -4.02 23.31 9.97
C GLU A 66 -3.05 22.46 10.79
N LEU A 67 -3.29 21.14 10.86
CA LEU A 67 -2.38 20.20 11.52
C LEU A 67 -1.32 19.64 10.56
N GLY A 68 -1.40 19.97 9.27
CA GLY A 68 -0.38 19.64 8.27
C GLY A 68 -0.33 18.18 7.84
N TYR A 69 -1.39 17.38 8.06
CA TYR A 69 -1.36 15.94 7.80
C TYR A 69 -1.15 15.64 6.31
N ALA A 70 -1.63 16.51 5.42
CA ALA A 70 -1.42 16.35 3.99
C ALA A 70 0.06 16.50 3.61
N ASP A 71 0.83 17.33 4.31
CA ASP A 71 2.28 17.44 4.10
C ASP A 71 3.00 16.23 4.71
N LEU A 72 2.57 15.77 5.88
CA LEU A 72 3.12 14.59 6.55
C LEU A 72 2.94 13.30 5.75
N CYS A 73 1.92 13.21 4.89
CA CYS A 73 1.76 12.11 3.93
C CYS A 73 3.00 11.95 3.03
N ALA A 74 3.71 13.04 2.71
CA ALA A 74 4.92 13.07 1.89
C ALA A 74 6.21 13.19 2.72
N THR A 75 6.31 12.38 3.77
CA THR A 75 7.51 12.27 4.63
C THR A 75 7.96 10.83 4.84
N TYR A 76 7.50 9.89 4.02
CA TYR A 76 7.86 8.48 4.11
C TYR A 76 9.38 8.30 3.99
N LEU A 77 10.01 8.87 2.97
CA LEU A 77 11.47 8.68 2.78
C LEU A 77 12.29 9.29 3.91
N GLU A 78 11.82 10.39 4.48
CA GLU A 78 12.47 11.05 5.62
C GLU A 78 12.39 10.20 6.89
N ARG A 79 11.25 9.57 7.13
CA ARG A 79 10.91 8.98 8.43
C ARG A 79 10.95 7.45 8.49
N LYS A 80 11.09 6.77 7.37
CA LYS A 80 11.04 5.30 7.31
C LYS A 80 12.27 4.63 7.93
N GLU A 81 12.08 3.42 8.44
CA GLU A 81 13.14 2.48 8.78
C GLU A 81 13.96 2.16 7.50
N PRO A 82 15.20 1.66 7.66
CA PRO A 82 15.99 1.14 6.55
C PRO A 82 15.32 -0.02 5.82
N THR A 83 14.53 -0.82 6.54
CA THR A 83 13.88 -2.02 6.00
C THR A 83 12.46 -1.73 5.51
N ILE A 84 11.99 -2.51 4.52
CA ILE A 84 10.67 -2.33 3.93
C ILE A 84 9.63 -3.11 4.74
N ASN A 85 8.52 -2.46 5.03
CA ASN A 85 7.29 -3.07 5.53
C ASN A 85 6.23 -3.11 4.43
N TYR A 86 6.09 -4.24 3.76
CA TYR A 86 5.07 -4.44 2.72
C TYR A 86 3.62 -4.34 3.21
N SER A 87 3.37 -4.49 4.52
CA SER A 87 2.04 -4.19 5.09
C SER A 87 1.72 -2.71 5.05
N ASP A 88 2.73 -1.86 5.22
CA ASP A 88 2.54 -0.40 5.19
C ASP A 88 2.31 0.07 3.76
N GLU A 89 2.98 -0.55 2.78
CA GLU A 89 2.75 -0.30 1.35
C GLU A 89 1.31 -0.63 0.94
N GLU A 90 0.80 -1.80 1.35
CA GLU A 90 -0.59 -2.18 1.11
C GLU A 90 -1.56 -1.21 1.78
N LEU A 91 -1.33 -0.92 3.06
CA LEU A 91 -2.20 -0.06 3.85
C LEU A 91 -2.25 1.36 3.31
N VAL A 92 -1.10 1.92 2.93
CA VAL A 92 -1.02 3.31 2.46
C VAL A 92 -1.65 3.47 1.07
N TYR A 93 -1.45 2.54 0.14
CA TYR A 93 -2.06 2.64 -1.20
C TYR A 93 -3.57 2.43 -1.15
N LEU A 94 -4.05 1.48 -0.33
CA LEU A 94 -5.49 1.32 -0.11
C LEU A 94 -6.11 2.54 0.58
N SER A 95 -5.36 3.22 1.46
CA SER A 95 -5.79 4.48 2.08
C SER A 95 -5.77 5.66 1.10
N TYR A 96 -4.82 5.70 0.17
CA TYR A 96 -4.80 6.72 -0.87
C TYR A 96 -5.94 6.57 -1.86
N LEU A 97 -6.38 5.35 -2.20
CA LEU A 97 -7.39 5.15 -3.24
C LEU A 97 -8.66 6.01 -3.04
N PRO A 98 -9.31 6.08 -1.85
CA PRO A 98 -10.42 7.00 -1.63
C PRO A 98 -10.04 8.48 -1.78
N LEU A 99 -8.85 8.90 -1.32
CA LEU A 99 -8.37 10.27 -1.49
C LEU A 99 -8.20 10.61 -2.98
N VAL A 100 -7.62 9.69 -3.77
CA VAL A 100 -7.44 9.86 -5.21
C VAL A 100 -8.78 10.02 -5.94
N LEU A 101 -9.79 9.21 -5.55
CA LEU A 101 -11.11 9.19 -6.17
C LEU A 101 -12.01 10.36 -5.74
N LEU A 102 -11.87 10.85 -4.51
CA LEU A 102 -12.80 11.80 -3.90
C LEU A 102 -12.22 13.20 -3.69
N GLU A 103 -10.90 13.39 -3.78
CA GLU A 103 -10.31 14.72 -3.62
C GLU A 103 -10.47 15.57 -4.87
N GLU A 104 -11.08 16.74 -4.69
CA GLU A 104 -11.31 17.75 -5.72
C GLU A 104 -10.38 18.96 -5.55
N ASP A 105 -9.83 19.19 -4.35
CA ASP A 105 -8.91 20.29 -4.09
C ASP A 105 -7.56 20.04 -4.78
N PRO A 106 -7.17 20.86 -5.77
CA PRO A 106 -5.95 20.64 -6.53
C PRO A 106 -4.68 20.73 -5.65
N VAL A 107 -4.70 21.51 -4.56
CA VAL A 107 -3.55 21.62 -3.65
C VAL A 107 -3.37 20.32 -2.88
N LEU A 108 -4.45 19.72 -2.37
CA LEU A 108 -4.37 18.44 -1.66
C LEU A 108 -4.02 17.29 -2.62
N ARG A 109 -4.57 17.28 -3.83
CA ARG A 109 -4.21 16.29 -4.86
C ARG A 109 -2.71 16.29 -5.16
N GLU A 110 -2.09 17.47 -5.33
CA GLU A 110 -0.65 17.54 -5.55
C GLU A 110 0.17 17.04 -4.34
N LYS A 111 -0.29 17.30 -3.10
CA LYS A 111 0.33 16.75 -1.90
C LYS A 111 0.24 15.23 -1.85
N TYR A 112 -0.92 14.64 -2.15
CA TYR A 112 -1.10 13.19 -2.20
C TYR A 112 -0.29 12.54 -3.32
N LYS A 113 -0.24 13.17 -4.51
CA LYS A 113 0.64 12.74 -5.60
C LYS A 113 2.10 12.68 -5.16
N LYS A 114 2.59 13.72 -4.48
CA LYS A 114 3.94 13.77 -3.92
C LYS A 114 4.16 12.67 -2.88
N GLY A 115 3.20 12.45 -1.99
CA GLY A 115 3.28 11.39 -0.99
C GLY A 115 3.37 10.01 -1.62
N MET A 116 2.50 9.70 -2.59
CA MET A 116 2.54 8.43 -3.33
C MET A 116 3.85 8.24 -4.11
N ALA A 117 4.45 9.31 -4.63
CA ALA A 117 5.72 9.25 -5.36
C ALA A 117 6.88 8.73 -4.50
N GLU A 118 6.89 9.03 -3.20
CA GLU A 118 7.90 8.52 -2.27
C GLU A 118 7.85 7.00 -2.12
N TRP A 119 6.65 6.45 -1.97
CA TRP A 119 6.41 5.01 -1.91
C TRP A 119 6.67 4.31 -3.25
N TRP A 120 6.35 4.99 -4.37
CA TRP A 120 6.54 4.45 -5.71
C TRP A 120 8.00 4.08 -6.03
N ILE A 121 8.97 4.71 -5.37
CA ILE A 121 10.40 4.40 -5.55
C ILE A 121 10.69 2.91 -5.31
N ASN A 122 10.10 2.29 -4.29
CA ASN A 122 10.21 0.84 -4.10
C ASN A 122 9.16 0.08 -4.93
N ILE A 123 7.89 0.48 -4.87
CA ILE A 123 6.78 -0.31 -5.45
C ILE A 123 6.97 -0.58 -6.95
N ARG A 124 7.58 0.35 -7.70
CA ARG A 124 7.74 0.22 -9.15
C ARG A 124 8.47 -1.05 -9.61
N ARG A 125 9.31 -1.67 -8.76
CA ARG A 125 10.02 -2.92 -9.12
C ARG A 125 9.19 -4.19 -8.92
N GLU A 126 8.00 -4.08 -8.35
CA GLU A 126 7.16 -5.23 -7.99
C GLU A 126 6.19 -5.64 -9.09
N LEU A 127 6.08 -4.83 -10.15
CA LEU A 127 5.11 -5.01 -11.25
C LEU A 127 3.70 -5.34 -10.73
N ASN A 128 3.35 -4.76 -9.58
CA ASN A 128 2.10 -5.01 -8.89
C ASN A 128 0.99 -4.20 -9.58
N PRO A 129 0.00 -4.86 -10.21
CA PRO A 129 -1.03 -4.15 -10.96
C PRO A 129 -1.89 -3.27 -10.05
N LEU A 130 -2.16 -3.68 -8.81
CA LEU A 130 -3.02 -2.90 -7.91
C LEU A 130 -2.37 -1.56 -7.56
N TRP A 131 -1.12 -1.59 -7.09
CA TRP A 131 -0.40 -0.37 -6.72
C TRP A 131 -0.16 0.54 -7.92
N THR A 132 0.23 -0.06 -9.04
CA THR A 132 0.45 0.68 -10.30
C THR A 132 -0.81 1.40 -10.76
N TYR A 133 -1.97 0.73 -10.76
CA TYR A 133 -3.22 1.33 -11.21
C TYR A 133 -3.68 2.43 -10.26
N ILE A 134 -3.59 2.24 -8.94
CA ILE A 134 -3.97 3.28 -7.97
C ILE A 134 -3.10 4.53 -8.14
N TYR A 135 -1.78 4.38 -8.35
CA TYR A 135 -0.92 5.54 -8.55
C TYR A 135 -1.16 6.23 -9.89
N LYS A 136 -1.39 5.46 -10.96
CA LYS A 136 -1.74 6.01 -12.29
C LYS A 136 -2.98 6.91 -12.27
N LEU A 137 -3.94 6.66 -11.37
CA LEU A 137 -5.15 7.49 -11.24
C LEU A 137 -4.85 8.92 -10.77
N ILE A 138 -3.78 9.13 -9.99
CA ILE A 138 -3.40 10.47 -9.53
C ILE A 138 -2.26 11.08 -10.33
N ASP A 139 -1.44 10.26 -10.99
CA ASP A 139 -0.33 10.71 -11.81
C ASP A 139 -0.28 10.01 -13.19
N PRO A 140 -1.22 10.31 -14.09
CA PRO A 140 -1.37 9.58 -15.35
C PRO A 140 -0.17 9.71 -16.30
N GLU A 141 0.65 10.75 -16.12
CA GLU A 141 1.81 11.10 -16.96
C GLU A 141 3.08 10.32 -16.60
N THR A 142 3.12 9.66 -15.43
CA THR A 142 4.25 8.80 -15.08
C THR A 142 4.31 7.60 -16.04
N ASP A 143 5.52 7.22 -16.43
CA ASP A 143 5.76 6.04 -17.26
C ASP A 143 5.65 4.76 -16.40
N TYR A 144 4.64 3.96 -16.71
CA TYR A 144 4.29 2.75 -15.97
C TYR A 144 4.51 1.52 -16.85
N ASP A 145 5.07 0.46 -16.27
CA ASP A 145 5.19 -0.83 -16.93
C ASP A 145 3.84 -1.57 -16.93
N MET A 146 2.95 -1.15 -17.85
CA MET A 146 1.61 -1.72 -18.01
C MET A 146 1.66 -3.15 -18.55
N GLU A 147 2.64 -3.45 -19.41
CA GLU A 147 2.90 -4.82 -19.89
C GLU A 147 3.32 -5.73 -18.74
N GLY A 148 4.15 -5.24 -17.82
CA GLY A 148 4.52 -5.93 -16.58
C GLY A 148 3.33 -6.17 -15.65
N CYS A 149 2.40 -5.21 -15.54
CA CYS A 149 1.16 -5.39 -14.79
C CYS A 149 0.27 -6.49 -15.39
N GLU A 150 0.11 -6.50 -16.71
CA GLU A 150 -0.62 -7.54 -17.43
C GLU A 150 0.07 -8.90 -17.30
N TRP A 151 1.39 -8.94 -17.44
CA TRP A 151 2.21 -10.13 -17.23
C TRP A 151 2.00 -10.72 -15.83
N THR A 152 1.98 -9.88 -14.79
CA THR A 152 1.68 -10.31 -13.42
C THR A 152 0.29 -10.94 -13.34
N LEU A 153 -0.75 -10.29 -13.91
CA LEU A 153 -2.12 -10.84 -13.88
C LEU A 153 -2.24 -12.17 -14.65
N ARG A 154 -1.59 -12.28 -15.81
CA ARG A 154 -1.62 -13.49 -16.65
C ARG A 154 -0.89 -14.67 -16.02
N ARG A 155 0.16 -14.40 -15.24
CA ARG A 155 0.99 -15.43 -14.59
C ARG A 155 0.58 -15.73 -13.16
N LEU A 156 -0.43 -15.06 -12.60
CA LEU A 156 -1.00 -15.46 -11.32
C LEU A 156 -1.53 -16.90 -11.40
N PRO A 157 -1.14 -17.80 -10.47
CA PRO A 157 -1.59 -19.18 -10.50
C PRO A 157 -3.10 -19.26 -10.23
N LEU A 158 -3.79 -20.18 -10.93
CA LEU A 158 -5.20 -20.48 -10.66
C LEU A 158 -5.39 -21.18 -9.31
N ASP A 159 -4.39 -21.98 -8.91
CA ASP A 159 -4.35 -22.60 -7.60
C ASP A 159 -3.69 -21.64 -6.60
N LEU A 160 -4.50 -21.15 -5.66
CA LEU A 160 -4.07 -20.20 -4.65
C LEU A 160 -3.60 -20.87 -3.35
N ILE A 161 -3.42 -22.19 -3.35
CA ILE A 161 -2.90 -22.93 -2.19
C ILE A 161 -1.46 -22.52 -1.92
N TYR A 162 -1.12 -22.41 -0.63
CA TYR A 162 0.25 -22.19 -0.18
C TYR A 162 1.04 -23.49 -0.23
N TYR A 163 1.81 -23.65 -1.29
CA TYR A 163 2.84 -24.67 -1.43
C TYR A 163 4.20 -24.16 -0.96
N ASN A 164 5.06 -25.11 -0.58
CA ASN A 164 6.44 -24.81 -0.28
C ASN A 164 7.13 -24.24 -1.52
N SER A 165 7.69 -23.04 -1.40
CA SER A 165 8.42 -22.36 -2.47
C SER A 165 9.86 -22.17 -2.03
N ASP A 166 10.81 -22.71 -2.78
CA ASP A 166 12.23 -22.50 -2.57
C ASP A 166 12.90 -22.21 -3.91
N VAL A 167 13.34 -20.97 -4.10
CA VAL A 167 14.00 -20.52 -5.32
C VAL A 167 15.51 -20.38 -5.14
N SER A 168 16.06 -20.71 -3.98
CA SER A 168 17.49 -20.49 -3.64
C SER A 168 18.48 -21.23 -4.53
N SER A 169 18.05 -22.32 -5.18
CA SER A 169 18.87 -23.12 -6.09
C SER A 169 18.85 -22.66 -7.55
N ARG A 170 18.08 -21.62 -7.87
CA ARG A 170 17.97 -21.08 -9.22
C ARG A 170 19.27 -20.41 -9.66
N ALA A 171 19.66 -20.62 -10.92
CA ALA A 171 20.86 -20.01 -11.49
C ALA A 171 20.65 -18.58 -12.00
N ASP A 172 19.40 -18.16 -12.16
CA ASP A 172 18.98 -16.89 -12.75
C ASP A 172 18.56 -15.82 -11.72
N ILE A 173 18.75 -16.10 -10.42
CA ILE A 173 18.48 -15.12 -9.36
C ILE A 173 19.71 -14.27 -9.05
N VAL A 174 19.44 -13.03 -8.66
CA VAL A 174 20.44 -12.08 -8.14
C VAL A 174 20.09 -11.82 -6.69
N HIS A 175 21.01 -12.11 -5.76
CA HIS A 175 20.77 -11.84 -4.34
C HIS A 175 20.79 -10.33 -4.06
N GLU A 176 19.90 -9.90 -3.16
CA GLU A 176 19.96 -8.57 -2.54
C GLU A 176 21.02 -8.59 -1.44
N GLU A 177 21.83 -7.54 -1.34
CA GLU A 177 22.88 -7.46 -0.30
C GLU A 177 22.27 -7.24 1.08
N ALA A 178 21.15 -6.51 1.14
CA ALA A 178 20.42 -6.23 2.36
C ALA A 178 19.44 -7.37 2.72
N LEU A 179 19.35 -7.66 4.01
CA LEU A 179 18.31 -8.53 4.56
C LEU A 179 16.97 -7.78 4.66
N ASP A 180 15.86 -8.53 4.67
CA ASP A 180 14.55 -7.94 4.98
C ASP A 180 14.44 -7.55 6.46
N ARG A 181 13.29 -6.95 6.81
CA ARG A 181 12.95 -6.57 8.18
C ARG A 181 12.92 -7.73 9.19
N PHE A 182 12.92 -8.98 8.73
CA PHE A 182 12.96 -10.18 9.55
C PHE A 182 14.33 -10.86 9.54
N GLY A 183 15.35 -10.23 8.95
CA GLY A 183 16.71 -10.76 8.84
C GLY A 183 16.83 -11.90 7.82
N LYS A 184 15.94 -11.97 6.83
CA LYS A 184 15.98 -12.99 5.76
C LYS A 184 16.61 -12.45 4.49
N GLU A 185 17.25 -13.36 3.75
CA GLU A 185 17.76 -13.10 2.41
C GLU A 185 16.63 -12.85 1.40
N ASN A 186 16.91 -12.01 0.41
CA ASN A 186 16.00 -11.70 -0.70
C ASN A 186 16.73 -11.68 -2.03
N ILE A 187 15.96 -11.70 -3.11
CA ILE A 187 16.46 -11.50 -4.47
C ILE A 187 16.18 -10.07 -4.96
N LYS A 188 16.93 -9.62 -5.94
CA LYS A 188 16.78 -8.29 -6.55
C LYS A 188 15.85 -8.31 -7.76
N ASN A 189 15.91 -9.37 -8.56
CA ASN A 189 15.03 -9.55 -9.72
C ASN A 189 13.69 -10.15 -9.31
N LEU A 190 12.60 -9.56 -9.80
CA LEU A 190 11.25 -10.07 -9.55
C LEU A 190 11.04 -11.36 -10.34
N LEU A 191 10.68 -12.44 -9.64
CA LEU A 191 10.24 -13.69 -10.28
C LEU A 191 8.77 -13.61 -10.68
N ALA A 192 8.40 -14.40 -11.68
CA ALA A 192 7.01 -14.52 -12.09
C ALA A 192 6.13 -15.04 -10.95
N PRO A 193 4.86 -14.59 -10.87
CA PRO A 193 3.95 -15.04 -9.81
C PRO A 193 3.79 -16.56 -9.67
N ASP A 194 3.86 -17.31 -10.78
CA ASP A 194 3.84 -18.79 -10.85
C ASP A 194 5.20 -19.45 -10.58
N GLU A 195 6.25 -18.67 -10.35
CA GLU A 195 7.61 -19.13 -10.03
C GLU A 195 8.04 -18.77 -8.60
N ARG A 196 7.14 -18.18 -7.82
CA ARG A 196 7.33 -17.78 -6.42
C ARG A 196 6.11 -18.16 -5.60
N ARG A 197 6.16 -17.88 -4.29
CA ARG A 197 5.04 -18.17 -3.37
C ARG A 197 3.75 -17.47 -3.84
N THR A 198 2.61 -18.17 -3.70
CA THR A 198 1.31 -17.51 -3.70
C THR A 198 1.23 -16.57 -2.50
N MET A 199 0.73 -15.35 -2.72
CA MET A 199 0.73 -14.30 -1.71
C MET A 199 -0.30 -13.20 -1.99
N LYS A 200 -0.80 -12.57 -0.92
CA LYS A 200 -1.39 -11.23 -0.95
C LYS A 200 -0.35 -10.14 -1.20
N TRP A 201 -0.84 -8.95 -1.56
CA TRP A 201 -0.03 -7.83 -2.01
C TRP A 201 0.84 -7.17 -0.92
N ASN A 202 0.56 -7.40 0.37
CA ASN A 202 1.49 -7.02 1.46
C ASN A 202 2.60 -8.03 1.78
N THR A 203 2.83 -9.03 0.94
CA THR A 203 3.91 -9.98 1.14
C THR A 203 5.10 -9.61 0.27
N ASN A 204 6.31 -9.79 0.82
CA ASN A 204 7.56 -9.58 0.10
C ASN A 204 7.64 -10.50 -1.15
N PRO A 205 7.61 -9.96 -2.38
CA PRO A 205 7.69 -10.77 -3.60
C PRO A 205 9.10 -11.32 -3.88
N PHE A 206 10.10 -10.88 -3.12
CA PHE A 206 11.51 -11.19 -3.30
C PHE A 206 12.07 -12.23 -2.32
N GLU A 207 11.22 -12.86 -1.50
CA GLU A 207 11.64 -13.89 -0.54
C GLU A 207 12.14 -15.16 -1.27
N LEU A 208 13.31 -15.69 -0.89
CA LEU A 208 13.87 -16.91 -1.49
C LEU A 208 13.12 -18.18 -1.10
N TYR A 209 12.69 -18.24 0.16
CA TYR A 209 12.13 -19.43 0.76
C TYR A 209 10.87 -19.13 1.55
N SER A 210 9.79 -19.81 1.17
CA SER A 210 8.49 -19.71 1.81
C SER A 210 7.96 -21.09 2.19
N PRO A 211 8.12 -21.50 3.45
CA PRO A 211 7.63 -22.79 3.91
C PRO A 211 6.10 -22.81 3.97
N ALA A 212 5.51 -23.82 3.33
CA ALA A 212 4.08 -24.11 3.45
C ALA A 212 3.79 -25.60 3.21
N ASN A 213 2.59 -26.04 3.59
CA ASN A 213 2.20 -27.45 3.63
C ASN A 213 0.90 -27.75 2.88
N GLY A 214 0.40 -26.82 2.07
CA GLY A 214 -0.82 -26.99 1.29
C GLY A 214 -2.13 -26.93 2.09
N THR A 215 -2.11 -26.50 3.35
CA THR A 215 -3.32 -26.46 4.22
C THR A 215 -4.01 -25.09 4.27
N ARG A 216 -3.49 -24.11 3.52
CA ARG A 216 -3.98 -22.74 3.48
C ARG A 216 -4.04 -22.28 2.04
N GLN A 217 -4.92 -21.32 1.78
CA GLN A 217 -5.14 -20.75 0.46
C GLN A 217 -5.29 -19.24 0.58
N GLU A 218 -4.84 -18.51 -0.43
CA GLU A 218 -5.09 -17.07 -0.55
C GLU A 218 -6.51 -16.76 -1.07
N ALA A 219 -7.02 -15.60 -0.71
CA ALA A 219 -8.23 -15.05 -1.28
C ALA A 219 -8.03 -14.69 -2.76
N GLY A 220 -9.04 -14.97 -3.60
CA GLY A 220 -9.04 -14.60 -5.02
C GLY A 220 -9.01 -13.09 -5.29
N THR A 221 -9.14 -12.26 -4.24
CA THR A 221 -9.02 -10.80 -4.31
C THR A 221 -7.69 -10.32 -4.85
N ILE A 222 -6.63 -11.13 -4.76
CA ILE A 222 -5.33 -10.81 -5.37
C ILE A 222 -5.45 -10.64 -6.89
N PHE A 223 -6.36 -11.39 -7.54
CA PHE A 223 -6.63 -11.23 -8.97
C PHE A 223 -7.79 -10.26 -9.19
N THR A 224 -8.92 -10.47 -8.51
CA THR A 224 -10.17 -9.78 -8.87
C THR A 224 -10.10 -8.28 -8.62
N LEU A 225 -9.45 -7.82 -7.56
CA LEU A 225 -9.35 -6.40 -7.26
C LEU A 225 -8.56 -5.62 -8.33
N PRO A 226 -7.28 -5.95 -8.63
CA PRO A 226 -6.54 -5.25 -9.67
C PRO A 226 -7.16 -5.45 -11.06
N TYR A 227 -7.65 -6.65 -11.37
CA TYR A 227 -8.29 -6.91 -12.66
C TYR A 227 -9.49 -5.98 -12.90
N TRP A 228 -10.44 -5.92 -11.96
CA TRP A 228 -11.63 -5.09 -12.12
C TRP A 228 -11.31 -3.59 -12.04
N LEU A 229 -10.34 -3.18 -11.22
CA LEU A 229 -9.87 -1.80 -11.20
C LEU A 229 -9.29 -1.39 -12.56
N GLY A 230 -8.44 -2.24 -13.14
CA GLY A 230 -7.86 -2.02 -14.46
C GLY A 230 -8.91 -1.98 -15.58
N ARG A 231 -9.89 -2.89 -15.56
CA ARG A 231 -11.01 -2.89 -16.51
C ARG A 231 -11.89 -1.64 -16.37
N TYR A 232 -12.23 -1.25 -15.14
CA TYR A 232 -13.10 -0.10 -14.88
C TYR A 232 -12.48 1.22 -15.37
N HIS A 233 -11.18 1.41 -15.17
CA HIS A 233 -10.45 2.61 -15.61
C HIS A 233 -9.88 2.51 -17.04
N GLY A 234 -10.15 1.42 -17.77
CA GLY A 234 -9.69 1.24 -19.15
C GLY A 234 -8.18 1.02 -19.29
N PHE A 235 -7.50 0.62 -18.21
CA PHE A 235 -6.09 0.25 -18.23
C PHE A 235 -5.86 -1.17 -18.78
N LEU A 236 -6.89 -2.01 -18.71
CA LEU A 236 -6.93 -3.34 -19.32
C LEU A 236 -8.02 -3.36 -20.39
N ILE A 237 -7.63 -3.69 -21.62
CA ILE A 237 -8.52 -3.79 -22.77
C ILE A 237 -8.71 -5.28 -23.09
N GLU A 238 -9.94 -5.66 -23.41
CA GLU A 238 -10.26 -7.01 -23.87
C GLU A 238 -9.94 -7.10 -25.36
N GLU A 239 -9.11 -8.08 -25.74
CA GLU A 239 -8.88 -8.45 -27.14
C GLU A 239 -10.06 -9.24 -27.71
#